data_AF-A0A5D3G1G3-F1
#
_entry.id   AF-A0A5D3G1G3-F1
#
_cell.length_a   1.000
_cell.length_b   1.000
_cell.length_c   1.000
_cell.angle_alpha   90.00
_cell.angle_beta   90.00
_cell.angle_gamma   90.00
#
_symmetry.space_group_name_H-M   'P 1'
#
loop_
_entity.id
_entity.type
_entity.pdbx_description
1 polymer ?
#
loop_
_entity_poly.entity_id
_entity_poly.type
_entity_poly.pdbx_seq_one_letter_code
_entity_poly.pdbx_strand_id
1 'polypeptide(L)'
;MAAYIDSAKGGAAQIAVSGRGTPGYRVYLHQAGTGALLGSGLVGSNGTYSFITQEAILKNYSKQTINVQVRETKDNSTYSDWSLTSPVTIS
;
A
#
# COMPACT_ATOMS: atom_id res chain seq x y z
N MET A 1 -2.05 15.64 -4.90
CA MET A 1 -1.34 15.14 -3.71
C MET A 1 -0.75 13.79 -4.08
N ALA A 2 0.33 13.37 -3.44
CA ALA A 2 0.76 11.97 -3.47
C ALA A 2 0.17 11.27 -2.24
N ALA A 3 -0.21 10.00 -2.36
CA ALA A 3 -0.70 9.25 -1.22
C ALA A 3 0.45 9.03 -0.23
N TYR A 4 0.13 9.08 1.04
CA TYR A 4 1.08 8.90 2.14
C TYR A 4 0.73 7.64 2.91
N ILE A 5 1.75 6.86 3.25
CA ILE A 5 1.63 5.77 4.22
C ILE A 5 1.88 6.40 5.60
N ASP A 6 0.88 6.33 6.48
CA ASP A 6 0.99 6.82 7.85
C ASP A 6 1.43 5.67 8.77
N SER A 7 0.91 4.46 8.49
CA SER A 7 1.34 3.23 9.15
C SER A 7 1.23 2.02 8.24
N ALA A 8 2.20 1.12 8.36
CA ALA A 8 2.18 -0.17 7.70
C ALA A 8 2.69 -1.25 8.67
N LYS A 9 1.90 -2.29 8.89
CA LYS A 9 2.23 -3.39 9.81
C LYS A 9 2.04 -4.72 9.12
N GLY A 10 3.06 -5.57 9.18
CA GLY A 10 2.98 -6.95 8.70
C GLY A 10 2.52 -7.87 9.83
N GLY A 11 1.57 -8.74 9.52
CA GLY A 11 1.11 -9.85 10.36
C GLY A 11 1.43 -11.19 9.72
N ALA A 12 0.73 -12.26 10.16
CA ALA A 12 0.87 -13.59 9.57
C ALA A 12 0.34 -13.58 8.13
N ALA A 13 1.27 -13.56 7.17
CA ALA A 13 0.99 -13.47 5.74
C ALA A 13 0.07 -12.30 5.32
N GLN A 14 0.01 -11.20 6.06
CA GLN A 14 -0.83 -10.05 5.72
C GLN A 14 -0.09 -8.74 6.01
N ILE A 15 -0.43 -7.67 5.31
CA ILE A 15 0.03 -6.31 5.58
C ILE A 15 -1.19 -5.43 5.74
N ALA A 16 -1.33 -4.86 6.93
CA ALA A 16 -2.27 -3.79 7.21
C ALA A 16 -1.58 -2.45 6.89
N VAL A 17 -2.15 -1.71 5.95
CA VAL A 17 -1.65 -0.40 5.51
C VAL A 17 -2.73 0.65 5.73
N SER A 18 -2.33 1.76 6.33
CA SER A 18 -3.20 2.91 6.56
C SER A 18 -2.48 4.20 6.22
N GLY A 19 -3.22 5.16 5.69
CA GLY A 19 -2.64 6.40 5.25
C GLY A 19 -3.64 7.43 4.76
N ARG A 20 -3.13 8.43 4.06
CA ARG A 20 -3.89 9.56 3.51
C ARG A 20 -3.72 9.64 2.00
N GLY A 21 -4.79 9.99 1.31
CA GLY A 21 -4.80 10.16 -0.14
C GLY A 21 -5.94 11.05 -0.59
N THR A 22 -6.14 11.14 -1.89
CA THR A 22 -7.22 11.97 -2.45
C THR A 22 -8.58 11.27 -2.27
N PRO A 23 -9.59 11.92 -1.65
CA PRO A 23 -10.93 11.35 -1.51
C PRO A 23 -11.51 10.85 -2.84
N GLY A 24 -12.05 9.63 -2.85
CA GLY A 24 -12.64 9.02 -4.05
C GLY A 24 -11.61 8.43 -5.03
N TYR A 25 -10.31 8.51 -4.74
CA TYR A 25 -9.27 7.85 -5.53
C TYR A 25 -9.02 6.44 -5.01
N ARG A 26 -8.29 5.65 -5.81
CA ARG A 26 -7.82 4.32 -5.42
C ARG A 26 -6.32 4.35 -5.14
N VAL A 27 -5.93 3.69 -4.07
CA VAL A 27 -4.53 3.47 -3.69
C VAL A 27 -4.13 2.04 -3.98
N TYR A 28 -2.93 1.88 -4.50
CA TYR A 28 -2.36 0.58 -4.86
C TYR A 28 -1.04 0.40 -4.11
N LEU A 29 -1.00 -0.59 -3.22
CA LEU A 29 0.21 -0.95 -2.50
C LEU A 29 1.08 -1.83 -3.38
N HIS A 30 2.32 -1.40 -3.59
CA HIS A 30 3.32 -2.18 -4.29
C HIS A 30 4.56 -2.36 -3.44
N GLN A 31 5.32 -3.41 -3.73
CA GLN A 31 6.64 -3.60 -3.17
C GLN A 31 7.63 -2.65 -3.84
N ALA A 32 8.34 -1.85 -3.05
CA ALA A 32 9.32 -0.89 -3.53
C ALA A 32 10.56 -1.62 -4.06
N GLY A 33 10.95 -1.33 -5.30
CA GLY A 33 12.06 -1.98 -6.00
C GLY A 33 11.59 -3.00 -7.05
N THR A 34 10.67 -3.91 -6.71
CA THR A 34 10.14 -4.88 -7.70
C THR A 34 8.92 -4.38 -8.45
N GLY A 35 8.12 -3.49 -7.84
CA GLY A 35 6.85 -3.05 -8.41
C GLY A 35 5.74 -4.09 -8.36
N ALA A 36 5.90 -5.18 -7.58
CA ALA A 36 4.85 -6.18 -7.40
C ALA A 36 3.64 -5.58 -6.68
N LEU A 37 2.43 -5.74 -7.22
CA LEU A 37 1.19 -5.31 -6.58
C LEU A 37 0.88 -6.23 -5.39
N LEU A 38 0.87 -5.67 -4.18
CA LEU A 38 0.57 -6.39 -2.94
C LEU A 38 -0.91 -6.27 -2.56
N GLY A 39 -1.57 -5.18 -2.96
CA GLY A 39 -2.99 -4.96 -2.73
C GLY A 39 -3.47 -3.58 -3.16
N SER A 40 -4.76 -3.32 -2.96
CA SER A 40 -5.35 -2.02 -3.26
C SER A 40 -6.49 -1.69 -2.29
N GLY A 41 -6.78 -0.40 -2.16
CA GLY A 41 -7.86 0.11 -1.33
C GLY A 41 -8.47 1.37 -1.92
N LEU A 42 -9.69 1.70 -1.50
CA LEU A 42 -10.32 2.98 -1.83
C LEU A 42 -10.01 4.01 -0.75
N VAL A 43 -9.80 5.26 -1.16
CA VAL A 43 -9.69 6.37 -0.23
C VAL A 43 -11.09 6.87 0.10
N GLY A 44 -11.43 6.87 1.39
CA GLY A 44 -12.71 7.37 1.86
C GLY A 44 -12.90 8.86 1.57
N SER A 45 -14.13 9.34 1.71
CA SER A 45 -14.48 10.77 1.56
C SER A 45 -13.65 11.69 2.46
N ASN A 46 -13.15 11.16 3.59
CA ASN A 46 -12.34 11.89 4.56
C ASN A 46 -10.85 11.99 4.16
N GLY A 47 -10.46 11.46 2.98
CA GLY A 47 -9.08 11.49 2.50
C GLY A 47 -8.16 10.49 3.21
N THR A 48 -8.72 9.54 3.95
CA THR A 48 -7.99 8.46 4.61
C THR A 48 -8.33 7.12 3.96
N TYR A 49 -7.36 6.20 4.00
CA TYR A 49 -7.56 4.83 3.57
C TYR A 49 -6.98 3.88 4.60
N SER A 50 -7.59 2.72 4.75
CA SER A 50 -7.06 1.60 5.52
C SER A 50 -7.53 0.32 4.87
N PHE A 51 -6.59 -0.55 4.53
CA PHE A 51 -6.90 -1.84 3.95
C PHE A 51 -5.87 -2.88 4.37
N ILE A 52 -6.30 -4.13 4.32
CA ILE A 52 -5.46 -5.29 4.57
C ILE A 52 -5.25 -5.97 3.22
N THR A 53 -4.01 -6.27 2.93
CA THR A 53 -3.59 -6.99 1.72
C THR A 53 -3.96 -8.47 1.79
N GLN A 54 -4.02 -9.12 0.62
CA GLN A 54 -4.38 -10.53 0.52
C GLN A 54 -3.19 -11.45 0.81
N GLU A 55 -3.48 -12.58 1.45
CA GLU A 55 -2.43 -13.45 1.99
C GLU A 55 -1.58 -14.16 0.95
N ALA A 56 -2.16 -14.43 -0.22
CA ALA A 56 -1.53 -15.25 -1.25
C ALA A 56 -0.18 -14.69 -1.73
N ILE A 57 -0.07 -13.37 -1.89
CA ILE A 57 1.15 -12.72 -2.38
C ILE A 57 2.19 -12.63 -1.26
N LEU A 58 1.74 -12.44 -0.03
CA LEU A 58 2.60 -12.18 1.13
C LEU A 58 3.19 -13.42 1.79
N LYS A 59 2.65 -14.60 1.52
CA LYS A 59 3.28 -15.87 1.91
C LYS A 59 4.72 -16.01 1.39
N ASN A 60 5.01 -15.43 0.21
CA ASN A 60 6.36 -15.43 -0.35
C ASN A 60 7.33 -14.50 0.39
N TYR A 61 6.80 -13.60 1.21
CA TYR A 61 7.54 -12.60 1.97
C TYR A 61 7.45 -12.83 3.49
N SER A 62 6.87 -13.95 3.93
CA SER A 62 6.77 -14.32 5.35
C SER A 62 8.15 -14.37 6.01
N LYS A 63 8.23 -13.82 7.22
CA LYS A 63 9.48 -13.67 8.00
C LYS A 63 10.54 -12.78 7.34
N GLN A 64 10.15 -11.91 6.42
CA GLN A 64 11.05 -10.96 5.77
C GLN A 64 10.56 -9.52 5.97
N THR A 65 11.52 -8.58 6.03
CA THR A 65 11.23 -7.15 5.91
C THR A 65 11.22 -6.76 4.44
N ILE A 66 10.11 -6.20 3.97
CA ILE A 66 9.98 -5.65 2.62
C ILE A 66 9.68 -4.16 2.68
N ASN A 67 10.20 -3.41 1.71
CA ASN A 67 9.83 -2.02 1.53
C ASN A 67 8.55 -1.96 0.72
N VAL A 68 7.54 -1.23 1.21
CA VAL A 68 6.28 -1.02 0.49
C VAL A 68 6.08 0.44 0.18
N GLN A 69 5.39 0.72 -0.92
CA GLN A 69 5.04 2.06 -1.37
C GLN A 69 3.61 2.03 -1.92
N VAL A 70 2.86 3.11 -1.72
CA VAL A 70 1.54 3.26 -2.32
C VAL A 70 1.60 4.20 -3.51
N ARG A 71 0.73 3.94 -4.46
CA ARG A 71 0.46 4.83 -5.59
C ARG A 71 -1.03 5.14 -5.58
N GLU A 72 -1.38 6.42 -5.50
CA GLU A 72 -2.77 6.84 -5.75
C GLU A 72 -2.98 7.15 -7.22
N THR A 73 -4.18 6.85 -7.71
CA THR A 73 -4.55 7.16 -9.08
C THR A 73 -6.05 7.16 -9.25
N LYS A 74 -6.54 8.08 -10.09
CA LYS A 74 -7.94 8.12 -10.52
C LYS A 74 -8.23 7.03 -11.55
N ASP A 75 -7.30 6.85 -12.51
CA ASP A 75 -7.46 5.99 -13.70
C ASP A 75 -6.18 5.20 -14.06
N ASN A 76 -5.30 4.91 -13.08
CA ASN A 76 -4.05 4.16 -13.23
C ASN A 76 -3.05 4.66 -14.30
N SER A 77 -3.23 5.87 -14.86
CA SER A 77 -2.45 6.30 -16.04
C SER A 77 -1.85 7.71 -15.97
N THR A 78 -2.46 8.66 -15.25
CA THR A 78 -2.13 10.10 -15.51
C THR A 78 -1.48 10.87 -14.35
N TYR A 79 -1.54 10.39 -13.11
CA TYR A 79 -0.92 11.04 -11.94
C TYR A 79 -0.46 9.98 -10.97
N SER A 80 0.84 9.93 -10.64
CA SER A 80 1.46 8.73 -10.06
C SER A 80 2.77 9.02 -9.34
N ASP A 81 2.78 10.05 -8.51
CA ASP A 81 3.85 10.17 -7.54
C ASP A 81 3.71 9.02 -6.53
N TRP A 82 4.76 8.20 -6.45
CA TRP A 82 4.87 7.16 -5.44
C TRP A 82 5.00 7.79 -4.06
N SER A 83 4.41 7.15 -3.05
CA SER A 83 4.68 7.51 -1.66
C SER A 83 6.15 7.24 -1.31
N LEU A 84 6.60 7.81 -0.18
CA LEU A 84 7.80 7.31 0.47
C LEU A 84 7.69 5.81 0.75
N THR A 85 8.83 5.14 0.70
CA THR A 85 8.92 3.73 1.04
C THR A 85 8.81 3.54 2.54
N SER A 86 8.07 2.52 2.96
CA SER A 86 7.90 2.14 4.36
C SER A 86 8.35 0.69 4.54
N PRO A 87 9.30 0.40 5.44
CA PRO A 87 9.69 -0.98 5.73
C PRO A 87 8.60 -1.67 6.54
N VAL A 88 8.23 -2.88 6.13
CA VAL A 88 7.23 -3.72 6.78
C VAL A 88 7.81 -5.10 6.99
N THR A 89 7.86 -5.53 8.25
CA THR A 89 8.25 -6.89 8.62
C THR A 89 7.01 -7.78 8.66
N ILE A 90 6.98 -8.82 7.84
CA ILE A 90 5.91 -9.82 7.82
C ILE A 90 6.30 -10.94 8.79
N SER A 91 5.37 -11.35 9.66
CA SER A 91 5.59 -12.43 10.63
C SER A 91 5.41 -13.82 10.03
#